data_AF-A0A952N4Y9-F1
#
_entry.id   AF-A0A952N4Y9-F1
#
_cell.length_a   1.000
_cell.length_b   1.000
_cell.length_c   1.000
_cell.angle_alpha   90.00
_cell.angle_beta   90.00
_cell.angle_gamma   90.00
#
_symmetry.space_group_name_H-M   'P 1'
#
loop_
_entity.id
_entity.type
_entity.pdbx_description
1 polymer ?
#
loop_
_entity_poly.entity_id
_entity_poly.type
_entity_poly.pdbx_seq_one_letter_code
_entity_poly.pdbx_strand_id
1 'polypeptide(L)'
;MRSLRKILYRTITLVLLMTGPAACFFFGNCPDVLPYFSIQGLRMSNLVYTGQTTAQRPYKWRAVEDNEPVYWNNYFVRTYFESIFHAQYENSNGYGLYALDCNSNGERGSKVGVDTMYLVTLQDYNSQYLQNDTLNNIMLINDELLNIQDFKNFTDLSKYTQNNSDVIRKGYFDFKLTEPPLNSNDEYRFKLIFILKSGEEFEKISEPVRLTK
;
A
#
# COMPACT_ATOMS: atom_id res chain seq x y z
N MET A 1 44.91 -36.83 -4.98
CA MET A 1 43.46 -36.58 -4.80
C MET A 1 43.02 -35.11 -4.76
N ARG A 2 43.84 -34.12 -4.36
CA ARG A 2 43.43 -32.69 -4.32
C ARG A 2 43.26 -32.01 -5.70
N SER A 3 43.94 -32.49 -6.74
CA SER A 3 43.90 -31.90 -8.10
C SER A 3 42.56 -32.15 -8.83
N LEU A 4 42.02 -33.38 -8.74
CA LEU A 4 40.77 -33.77 -9.38
C LEU A 4 39.55 -32.98 -8.89
N ARG A 5 39.50 -32.61 -7.60
CA ARG A 5 38.40 -31.80 -7.05
C ARG A 5 38.36 -30.37 -7.61
N LYS A 6 39.52 -29.76 -7.90
CA LYS A 6 39.56 -28.40 -8.49
C LYS A 6 39.13 -28.38 -9.94
N ILE A 7 39.44 -29.44 -10.69
CA ILE A 7 39.02 -29.59 -12.09
C ILE A 7 37.51 -29.77 -12.13
N LEU A 8 36.97 -30.71 -11.34
CA LEU A 8 35.52 -30.99 -11.29
C LEU A 8 34.69 -29.75 -10.90
N TYR A 9 35.15 -28.96 -9.92
CA TYR A 9 34.47 -27.72 -9.51
C TYR A 9 34.45 -26.69 -10.65
N ARG A 10 35.57 -26.49 -11.34
CA ARG A 10 35.65 -25.56 -12.47
C ARG A 10 34.77 -26.00 -13.63
N THR A 11 34.67 -27.30 -13.90
CA THR A 11 33.80 -27.81 -14.98
C THR A 11 32.32 -27.66 -14.61
N ILE A 12 31.93 -27.93 -13.37
CA ILE A 12 30.53 -27.76 -12.90
C ILE A 12 30.11 -26.28 -12.94
N THR A 13 30.97 -25.35 -12.51
CA THR A 13 30.68 -23.91 -12.59
C THR A 13 30.56 -23.44 -14.05
N LEU A 14 31.40 -23.95 -14.95
CA LEU A 14 31.34 -23.61 -16.37
C LEU A 14 30.08 -24.16 -17.06
N VAL A 15 29.65 -25.37 -16.70
CA VAL A 15 28.42 -25.98 -17.23
C VAL A 15 27.19 -25.22 -16.73
N LEU A 16 27.12 -24.88 -15.43
CA LEU A 16 26.01 -24.09 -14.87
C LEU A 16 25.91 -22.69 -15.50
N LEU A 17 27.05 -22.05 -15.81
CA LEU A 17 27.09 -20.76 -16.51
C LEU A 17 26.63 -20.85 -17.98
N MET A 18 26.83 -21.99 -18.65
CA MET A 18 26.40 -22.19 -20.04
C MET A 18 24.98 -22.77 -20.17
N THR A 19 24.45 -23.45 -19.16
CA THR A 19 23.07 -23.97 -19.18
C THR A 19 22.03 -22.95 -18.76
N GLY A 20 22.39 -21.95 -17.96
CA GLY A 20 21.48 -20.86 -17.55
C GLY A 20 20.86 -20.10 -18.74
N PRO A 21 21.66 -19.66 -19.73
CA PRO A 21 21.14 -18.98 -20.92
C PRO A 21 20.42 -19.93 -21.90
N ALA A 22 20.81 -21.21 -21.94
CA ALA A 22 20.23 -22.19 -22.85
C ALA A 22 18.79 -22.56 -22.47
N ALA A 23 18.43 -22.51 -21.19
CA ALA A 23 17.05 -22.76 -20.76
C ALA A 23 16.05 -21.79 -21.40
N CYS A 24 16.39 -20.51 -21.55
CA CYS A 24 15.51 -19.54 -22.23
C CYS A 24 15.36 -19.79 -23.74
N PHE A 25 16.29 -20.51 -24.36
CA PHE A 25 16.22 -20.85 -25.79
C PHE A 25 15.32 -22.05 -26.09
N PHE A 26 15.16 -22.98 -25.14
CA PHE A 26 14.39 -24.22 -25.34
C PHE A 26 12.96 -24.15 -24.79
N PHE A 27 12.66 -23.28 -23.82
CA PHE A 27 11.38 -23.23 -23.12
C PHE A 27 10.46 -22.08 -23.57
N GLY A 28 10.27 -21.91 -24.89
CA GLY A 28 9.29 -20.97 -25.46
C GLY A 28 9.46 -19.50 -25.05
N ASN A 29 8.60 -18.62 -25.58
CA ASN A 29 8.50 -17.26 -25.06
C ASN A 29 7.97 -17.37 -23.63
N CYS A 30 8.76 -16.94 -22.64
CA CYS A 30 8.23 -16.70 -21.30
C CYS A 30 6.99 -15.80 -21.43
N PRO A 31 5.88 -16.10 -20.72
CA PRO A 31 4.74 -15.21 -20.74
C PRO A 31 5.17 -13.83 -20.22
N ASP A 32 4.68 -12.78 -20.86
CA ASP A 32 5.01 -11.41 -20.45
C ASP A 32 4.64 -11.20 -18.98
N VAL A 33 5.65 -10.84 -18.18
CA VAL A 33 5.42 -10.35 -16.83
C VAL A 33 4.99 -8.90 -16.98
N LEU A 34 3.67 -8.71 -17.03
CA LEU A 34 3.09 -7.38 -17.00
C LEU A 34 3.58 -6.60 -15.76
N PRO A 35 3.71 -5.27 -15.80
CA PRO A 35 4.19 -4.51 -14.65
C PRO A 35 3.10 -4.44 -13.58
N TYR A 36 3.26 -5.17 -12.47
CA TYR A 36 2.35 -5.15 -11.32
C TYR A 36 3.12 -5.06 -10.00
N PHE A 37 2.41 -4.74 -8.91
CA PHE A 37 2.96 -4.83 -7.57
C PHE A 37 2.24 -5.90 -6.74
N SER A 38 2.96 -6.61 -5.87
CA SER A 38 2.39 -7.53 -4.89
C SER A 38 2.45 -6.86 -3.53
N ILE A 39 1.30 -6.82 -2.84
CA ILE A 39 1.23 -6.32 -1.47
C ILE A 39 1.88 -7.36 -0.54
N GLN A 40 2.76 -6.92 0.34
CA GLN A 40 3.43 -7.71 1.37
C GLN A 40 2.99 -7.32 2.78
N GLY A 41 2.43 -6.12 2.92
CA GLY A 41 2.07 -5.56 4.22
C GLY A 41 1.47 -4.17 4.10
N LEU A 42 1.13 -3.61 5.26
CA LEU A 42 0.50 -2.30 5.40
C LEU A 42 1.33 -1.42 6.34
N ARG A 43 1.46 -0.15 5.98
CA ARG A 43 1.90 0.92 6.89
C ARG A 43 0.81 1.96 7.00
N MET A 44 0.60 2.47 8.21
CA MET A 44 -0.36 3.54 8.48
C MET A 44 0.38 4.74 9.06
N SER A 45 -0.03 5.94 8.65
CA SER A 45 0.50 7.20 9.15
C SER A 45 -0.63 8.15 9.50
N ASN A 46 -0.63 8.64 10.74
CA ASN A 46 -1.56 9.65 11.22
C ASN A 46 -1.18 11.00 10.63
N LEU A 47 -2.09 11.63 9.89
CA LEU A 47 -1.88 12.90 9.24
C LEU A 47 -2.90 13.94 9.71
N VAL A 48 -2.48 15.20 9.72
CA VAL A 48 -3.33 16.35 9.98
C VAL A 48 -3.26 17.32 8.81
N TYR A 49 -4.42 17.74 8.33
CA TYR A 49 -4.57 18.80 7.35
C TYR A 49 -4.31 20.16 8.02
N THR A 50 -3.33 20.90 7.51
CA THR A 50 -2.90 22.20 8.07
C THR A 50 -3.41 23.38 7.26
N GLY A 51 -3.85 23.17 6.01
CA GLY A 51 -4.26 24.24 5.10
C GLY A 51 -3.15 25.20 4.65
N GLN A 52 -1.94 25.06 5.19
CA GLN A 52 -0.80 25.92 4.95
C GLN A 52 0.22 25.23 4.02
N THR A 53 0.50 25.84 2.88
CA THR A 53 1.67 25.52 2.05
C THR A 53 2.83 26.41 2.49
N THR A 54 3.98 25.82 2.78
CA THR A 54 5.23 26.57 2.96
C THR A 54 6.23 26.15 1.88
N ALA A 55 7.25 26.97 1.61
CA ALA A 55 8.31 26.61 0.67
C ALA A 55 9.02 25.28 1.05
N GLN A 56 8.97 24.91 2.33
CA GLN A 56 9.56 23.69 2.88
C GLN A 56 8.60 22.50 2.89
N ARG A 57 7.28 22.73 2.78
CA ARG A 57 6.24 21.69 2.79
C ARG A 57 5.25 21.98 1.66
N PRO A 58 5.46 21.38 0.47
CA PRO A 58 4.55 21.55 -0.66
C PRO A 58 3.17 20.93 -0.39
N TYR A 59 3.07 20.05 0.61
CA TYR A 59 1.84 19.40 1.04
C TYR A 59 1.16 20.17 2.17
N LYS A 60 -0.17 20.33 2.10
CA LYS A 60 -0.99 21.00 3.14
C LYS A 60 -1.40 20.07 4.28
N TRP A 61 -0.58 19.07 4.52
CA TRP A 61 -0.73 18.12 5.61
C TRP A 61 0.65 17.75 6.13
N ARG A 62 0.66 17.22 7.35
CA ARG A 62 1.88 16.74 8.01
C ARG A 62 1.54 15.53 8.87
N ALA A 63 2.58 14.78 9.25
CA ALA A 63 2.45 13.79 10.30
C ALA A 63 1.98 14.45 11.60
N VAL A 64 1.12 13.75 12.32
CA VAL A 64 0.76 14.07 13.70
C VAL A 64 1.96 13.77 14.58
N GLU A 65 2.33 14.71 15.45
CA GLU A 65 3.42 14.53 16.39
C GLU A 65 2.94 13.77 17.64
N ASP A 66 3.88 13.14 18.36
CA ASP A 66 3.55 12.35 19.54
C ASP A 66 2.78 13.18 20.57
N ASN A 67 1.62 12.65 21.02
CA ASN A 67 0.72 13.29 21.98
C ASN A 67 0.07 14.62 21.53
N GLU A 68 0.22 15.00 20.27
CA GLU A 68 -0.45 16.19 19.73
C GLU A 68 -1.98 15.98 19.68
N PRO A 69 -2.79 16.85 20.30
CA PRO A 69 -4.23 16.84 20.10
C PRO A 69 -4.59 17.38 18.71
N VAL A 70 -5.39 16.62 17.97
CA VAL A 70 -5.79 16.93 16.60
C VAL A 70 -7.30 17.04 16.50
N TYR A 71 -7.79 18.14 15.91
CA TYR A 71 -9.20 18.27 15.56
C TYR A 71 -9.59 17.19 14.54
N TRP A 72 -10.61 16.38 14.87
CA TRP A 72 -11.00 15.20 14.10
C TRP A 72 -11.30 15.53 12.62
N ASN A 73 -11.87 16.71 12.35
CA ASN A 73 -12.25 17.15 11.01
C ASN A 73 -11.05 17.40 10.07
N ASN A 74 -9.86 17.61 10.64
CA ASN A 74 -8.60 17.77 9.93
C ASN A 74 -7.75 16.50 9.96
N TYR A 75 -8.13 15.51 10.75
CA TYR A 75 -7.42 14.25 10.89
C TYR A 75 -7.77 13.28 9.75
N PHE A 76 -6.76 12.60 9.25
CA PHE A 76 -6.91 11.48 8.32
C PHE A 76 -5.71 10.54 8.46
N VAL A 77 -5.85 9.32 7.94
CA VAL A 77 -4.80 8.31 7.97
C VAL A 77 -4.39 7.98 6.55
N ARG A 78 -3.10 8.00 6.28
CA ARG A 78 -2.54 7.47 5.04
C ARG A 78 -2.09 6.03 5.24
N THR A 79 -2.64 5.13 4.43
CA THR A 79 -2.23 3.73 4.37
C THR A 79 -1.37 3.51 3.14
N TYR A 80 -0.17 2.96 3.32
CA TYR A 80 0.73 2.56 2.26
C TYR A 80 0.78 1.03 2.15
N PHE A 81 0.80 0.53 0.91
CA PHE A 81 1.11 -0.87 0.64
C PHE A 81 2.62 -1.07 0.62
N GLU A 82 3.13 -1.89 1.54
CA GLU A 82 4.49 -2.42 1.41
C GLU A 82 4.48 -3.36 0.21
N SER A 83 5.15 -2.97 -0.87
CA SER A 83 4.97 -3.63 -2.17
C SER A 83 6.28 -4.16 -2.73
N ILE A 84 6.23 -5.36 -3.30
CA ILE A 84 7.26 -5.86 -4.21
C ILE A 84 6.78 -5.58 -5.63
N PHE A 85 7.68 -5.07 -6.45
CA PHE A 85 7.38 -4.68 -7.80
C PHE A 85 7.91 -5.71 -8.81
N HIS A 86 7.14 -5.96 -9.87
CA HIS A 86 7.50 -6.86 -10.97
C HIS A 86 7.54 -6.05 -12.29
N ALA A 87 8.55 -6.28 -13.14
CA ALA A 87 9.13 -5.35 -14.16
C ALA A 87 8.34 -5.05 -15.46
N GLN A 88 8.93 -4.14 -16.26
CA GLN A 88 8.48 -3.33 -17.42
C GLN A 88 8.09 -3.98 -18.76
N TYR A 89 7.11 -3.30 -19.39
CA TYR A 89 6.71 -3.11 -20.80
C TYR A 89 7.05 -4.14 -21.90
N GLU A 90 6.01 -4.53 -22.66
CA GLU A 90 5.99 -5.40 -23.85
C GLU A 90 6.91 -5.00 -25.04
N ASN A 91 7.65 -3.88 -25.00
CA ASN A 91 8.33 -3.32 -26.19
C ASN A 91 9.87 -3.35 -26.17
N SER A 92 10.52 -4.13 -25.31
CA SER A 92 11.97 -4.31 -25.44
C SER A 92 12.28 -5.48 -26.40
N ASN A 93 12.90 -5.18 -27.54
CA ASN A 93 13.42 -6.14 -28.51
C ASN A 93 14.53 -7.02 -27.87
N GLY A 94 14.18 -7.92 -26.95
CA GLY A 94 15.05 -8.99 -26.45
C GLY A 94 15.94 -8.68 -25.24
N TYR A 95 15.65 -7.64 -24.44
CA TYR A 95 16.44 -7.33 -23.23
C TYR A 95 15.59 -7.37 -21.95
N GLY A 96 14.96 -8.51 -21.67
CA GLY A 96 14.15 -8.76 -20.47
C GLY A 96 14.96 -8.98 -19.18
N LEU A 97 16.04 -8.23 -18.95
CA LEU A 97 16.74 -8.26 -17.66
C LEU A 97 16.15 -7.19 -16.74
N TYR A 98 15.47 -7.63 -15.68
CA TYR A 98 14.94 -6.80 -14.58
C TYR A 98 15.93 -5.73 -14.08
N ALA A 99 17.24 -6.00 -14.19
CA ALA A 99 18.31 -5.11 -13.74
C ALA A 99 18.57 -3.88 -14.63
N LEU A 100 17.93 -3.76 -15.80
CA LEU A 100 18.17 -2.69 -16.79
C LEU A 100 16.94 -1.77 -17.00
N ASP A 101 15.89 -1.96 -16.20
CA ASP A 101 14.63 -1.21 -16.30
C ASP A 101 14.71 0.13 -15.54
N CYS A 102 14.52 1.23 -16.29
CA CYS A 102 14.51 2.60 -15.77
C CYS A 102 13.08 3.16 -15.61
N ASN A 103 12.02 2.39 -15.87
CA ASN A 103 10.64 2.82 -15.70
C ASN A 103 10.16 2.63 -14.26
N SER A 104 9.12 3.39 -13.88
CA SER A 104 8.43 3.22 -12.60
C SER A 104 7.70 1.88 -12.56
N ASN A 105 8.00 1.09 -11.55
CA ASN A 105 7.36 -0.19 -11.33
C ASN A 105 5.84 -0.08 -11.06
N GLY A 106 5.05 -1.09 -11.48
CA GLY A 106 3.68 -1.31 -10.97
C GLY A 106 2.53 -0.59 -11.69
N GLU A 107 2.73 -0.13 -12.94
CA GLU A 107 1.72 0.67 -13.67
C GLU A 107 0.42 -0.07 -14.03
N ARG A 108 0.39 -1.42 -14.01
CA ARG A 108 -0.86 -2.21 -14.14
C ARG A 108 -1.43 -2.64 -12.78
N GLY A 109 -1.05 -1.96 -11.69
CA GLY A 109 -1.62 -2.15 -10.36
C GLY A 109 -1.23 -3.46 -9.69
N SER A 110 -2.06 -3.98 -8.78
CA SER A 110 -1.73 -5.15 -7.95
C SER A 110 -1.97 -6.53 -8.58
N LYS A 111 -2.50 -6.62 -9.81
CA LYS A 111 -3.04 -7.86 -10.44
C LYS A 111 -4.22 -8.52 -9.71
N VAL A 112 -4.51 -8.13 -8.48
CA VAL A 112 -5.61 -8.64 -7.65
C VAL A 112 -6.30 -7.48 -6.96
N GLY A 113 -7.62 -7.40 -7.09
CA GLY A 113 -8.38 -6.32 -6.48
C GLY A 113 -8.71 -6.54 -5.02
N VAL A 114 -9.32 -5.51 -4.44
CA VAL A 114 -9.89 -5.54 -3.09
C VAL A 114 -11.13 -6.42 -3.10
N ASP A 115 -11.18 -7.36 -2.17
CA ASP A 115 -12.41 -8.05 -1.82
C ASP A 115 -13.16 -7.24 -0.76
N THR A 116 -12.54 -7.12 0.41
CA THR A 116 -13.16 -6.50 1.58
C THR A 116 -12.15 -5.68 2.38
N MET A 117 -12.62 -4.61 3.04
CA MET A 117 -11.83 -3.78 3.93
C MET A 117 -12.64 -3.52 5.20
N TYR A 118 -12.01 -3.61 6.36
CA TYR A 118 -12.61 -3.23 7.64
C TYR A 118 -11.73 -2.22 8.36
N LEU A 119 -12.36 -1.18 8.89
CA LEU A 119 -11.73 -0.29 9.86
C LEU A 119 -12.37 -0.54 11.21
N VAL A 120 -11.58 -0.94 12.19
CA VAL A 120 -12.05 -1.32 13.52
C VAL A 120 -11.47 -0.35 14.55
N THR A 121 -12.32 0.17 15.44
CA THR A 121 -11.85 0.99 16.57
C THR A 121 -11.35 0.10 17.70
N LEU A 122 -10.23 0.45 18.35
CA LEU A 122 -9.71 -0.31 19.50
C LEU A 122 -10.11 0.29 20.85
N GLN A 123 -10.88 1.37 20.83
CA GLN A 123 -11.49 2.05 21.98
C GLN A 123 -12.94 2.39 21.62
N ASP A 124 -13.76 2.75 22.61
CA ASP A 124 -15.08 3.32 22.36
C ASP A 124 -14.91 4.64 21.59
N TYR A 125 -15.24 4.63 20.30
CA TYR A 125 -15.04 5.79 19.44
C TYR A 125 -16.13 6.82 19.69
N ASN A 126 -17.40 6.41 19.64
CA ASN A 126 -18.54 7.25 19.98
C ASN A 126 -19.67 6.39 20.59
N SER A 127 -20.85 6.97 20.85
CA SER A 127 -21.95 6.22 21.48
C SER A 127 -22.57 5.13 20.57
N GLN A 128 -22.21 5.09 19.29
CA GLN A 128 -22.68 4.11 18.30
C GLN A 128 -21.61 3.09 17.92
N TYR A 129 -20.33 3.46 18.02
CA TYR A 129 -19.18 2.62 17.68
C TYR A 129 -18.32 2.37 18.92
N LEU A 130 -18.56 1.23 19.56
CA LEU A 130 -17.84 0.78 20.75
C LEU A 130 -16.53 0.08 20.36
N GLN A 131 -15.71 -0.20 21.36
CA GLN A 131 -14.47 -0.95 21.17
C GLN A 131 -14.71 -2.25 20.37
N ASN A 132 -13.87 -2.46 19.36
CA ASN A 132 -13.92 -3.55 18.37
C ASN A 132 -15.06 -3.49 17.34
N ASP A 133 -15.86 -2.42 17.31
CA ASP A 133 -16.83 -2.22 16.23
C ASP A 133 -16.17 -1.75 14.92
N THR A 134 -16.82 -2.06 13.80
CA THR A 134 -16.42 -1.57 12.48
C THR A 134 -16.91 -0.15 12.24
N LEU A 135 -16.01 0.73 11.80
CA LEU A 135 -16.28 2.12 11.41
C LEU A 135 -16.57 2.28 9.91
N ASN A 136 -16.78 1.17 9.18
CA ASN A 136 -16.94 1.16 7.72
C ASN A 136 -18.03 2.14 7.22
N ASN A 137 -19.11 2.32 7.99
CA ASN A 137 -20.24 3.19 7.62
C ASN A 137 -19.91 4.69 7.68
N ILE A 138 -18.89 5.07 8.45
CA ILE A 138 -18.45 6.46 8.61
C ILE A 138 -17.07 6.70 8.02
N MET A 139 -16.50 5.70 7.35
CA MET A 139 -15.19 5.80 6.71
C MET A 139 -15.32 6.31 5.27
N LEU A 140 -14.61 7.40 4.99
CA LEU A 140 -14.41 7.87 3.63
C LEU A 140 -12.97 7.64 3.20
N ILE A 141 -12.77 7.36 1.91
CA ILE A 141 -11.48 7.04 1.29
C ILE A 141 -11.17 8.00 0.14
N ASN A 142 -9.88 8.31 -0.03
CA ASN A 142 -9.32 9.01 -1.19
C ASN A 142 -7.96 8.40 -1.56
N ASP A 143 -7.77 7.92 -2.79
CA ASP A 143 -6.51 7.38 -3.31
C ASP A 143 -5.77 8.35 -4.25
N GLU A 144 -6.24 9.60 -4.34
CA GLU A 144 -5.73 10.66 -5.21
C GLU A 144 -5.45 11.97 -4.45
N LEU A 145 -5.26 11.93 -3.12
CA LEU A 145 -4.96 13.12 -2.33
C LEU A 145 -3.55 13.67 -2.63
N LEU A 146 -3.46 14.50 -3.67
CA LEU A 146 -2.23 15.12 -4.17
C LEU A 146 -2.20 16.63 -3.89
N ASN A 147 -3.36 17.29 -3.87
CA ASN A 147 -3.50 18.72 -3.67
C ASN A 147 -4.65 19.08 -2.69
N ILE A 148 -4.87 20.39 -2.50
CA ILE A 148 -5.87 20.90 -1.55
C ILE A 148 -7.30 20.64 -1.99
N GLN A 149 -7.58 20.70 -3.28
CA GLN A 149 -8.92 20.47 -3.83
C GLN A 149 -9.34 19.02 -3.58
N ASP A 150 -8.38 18.10 -3.53
CA ASP A 150 -8.62 16.67 -3.31
C ASP A 150 -9.08 16.35 -1.88
N PHE A 151 -8.85 17.22 -0.89
CA PHE A 151 -9.33 16.98 0.49
C PHE A 151 -10.86 16.94 0.60
N LYS A 152 -11.56 17.46 -0.41
CA LYS A 152 -13.02 17.36 -0.55
C LYS A 152 -13.47 16.12 -1.33
N ASN A 153 -12.56 15.40 -1.99
CA ASN A 153 -12.85 14.29 -2.89
C ASN A 153 -12.80 12.92 -2.18
N PHE A 154 -12.99 12.91 -0.86
CA PHE A 154 -13.18 11.67 -0.13
C PHE A 154 -14.53 11.05 -0.52
N THR A 155 -14.55 9.74 -0.74
CA THR A 155 -15.73 8.98 -1.18
C THR A 155 -15.98 7.79 -0.29
N ASP A 156 -17.18 7.20 -0.36
CA ASP A 156 -17.52 6.05 0.46
C ASP A 156 -16.62 4.84 0.16
N LEU A 157 -16.36 4.03 1.19
CA LEU A 157 -15.59 2.78 1.07
C LEU A 157 -16.09 1.89 -0.08
N SER A 158 -17.41 1.78 -0.26
CA SER A 158 -18.01 0.94 -1.31
C SER A 158 -17.54 1.34 -2.71
N LYS A 159 -17.41 2.64 -2.96
CA LYS A 159 -16.92 3.17 -4.25
C LYS A 159 -15.44 2.86 -4.46
N TYR A 160 -14.62 2.99 -3.42
CA TYR A 160 -13.22 2.58 -3.48
C TYR A 160 -13.07 1.09 -3.79
N THR A 161 -13.79 0.22 -3.07
CA THR A 161 -13.77 -1.23 -3.29
C THR A 161 -14.25 -1.59 -4.69
N GLN A 162 -15.30 -0.93 -5.20
CA GLN A 162 -15.77 -1.14 -6.57
C GLN A 162 -14.70 -0.76 -7.60
N ASN A 163 -14.10 0.42 -7.46
CA ASN A 163 -13.08 0.94 -8.39
C ASN A 163 -11.78 0.12 -8.39
N ASN A 164 -11.47 -0.52 -7.26
CA ASN A 164 -10.30 -1.36 -7.08
C ASN A 164 -10.65 -2.86 -7.00
N SER A 165 -11.85 -3.25 -7.47
CA SER A 165 -12.34 -4.63 -7.36
C SER A 165 -11.56 -5.59 -8.24
N ASP A 166 -11.07 -5.19 -9.41
CA ASP A 166 -10.28 -6.06 -10.27
C ASP A 166 -8.79 -5.93 -10.01
N VAL A 167 -8.32 -4.70 -9.78
CA VAL A 167 -6.92 -4.34 -9.58
C VAL A 167 -6.84 -3.10 -8.70
N ILE A 168 -5.90 -3.09 -7.76
CA ILE A 168 -5.57 -1.90 -6.96
C ILE A 168 -4.59 -1.05 -7.75
N ARG A 169 -4.97 0.20 -8.04
CA ARG A 169 -4.20 1.07 -8.97
C ARG A 169 -3.10 1.87 -8.30
N LYS A 170 -3.22 2.13 -7.00
CA LYS A 170 -2.33 3.02 -6.25
C LYS A 170 -1.65 2.25 -5.11
N GLY A 171 -0.39 2.58 -4.86
CA GLY A 171 0.41 2.05 -3.75
C GLY A 171 -0.01 2.57 -2.37
N TYR A 172 -1.03 3.41 -2.29
CA TYR A 172 -1.54 4.00 -1.06
C TYR A 172 -3.01 4.40 -1.21
N PHE A 173 -3.67 4.64 -0.08
CA PHE A 173 -4.95 5.35 0.01
C PHE A 173 -5.02 6.09 1.35
N ASP A 174 -5.84 7.13 1.40
CA ASP A 174 -6.12 7.91 2.59
C ASP A 174 -7.54 7.63 3.08
N PHE A 175 -7.76 7.57 4.39
CA PHE A 175 -9.11 7.52 4.95
C PHE A 175 -9.33 8.54 6.07
N LYS A 176 -10.58 8.96 6.23
CA LYS A 176 -11.04 9.81 7.35
C LYS A 176 -12.41 9.36 7.82
N LEU A 177 -12.81 9.83 9.00
CA LEU A 177 -14.11 9.55 9.59
C LEU A 177 -15.05 10.73 9.40
N THR A 178 -16.36 10.49 9.25
CA THR A 178 -17.39 11.53 9.10
C THR A 178 -18.01 11.98 10.41
N GLU A 179 -17.83 11.19 11.46
CA GLU A 179 -18.36 11.46 12.80
C GLU A 179 -17.23 11.77 13.77
N PRO A 180 -17.46 12.61 14.78
CA PRO A 180 -16.47 12.91 15.81
C PRO A 180 -16.35 11.78 16.86
N PRO A 181 -15.22 11.73 17.60
CA PRO A 181 -15.08 10.88 18.77
C PRO A 181 -16.02 11.30 19.93
N LEU A 182 -16.25 10.45 20.93
CA LEU A 182 -17.10 10.73 22.10
C LEU A 182 -16.51 11.83 22.98
N ASN A 183 -15.22 11.68 23.28
CA ASN A 183 -14.49 12.51 24.23
C ASN A 183 -13.36 13.26 23.50
N SER A 184 -13.10 14.48 23.96
CA SER A 184 -11.98 15.27 23.48
C SER A 184 -10.69 14.87 24.21
N ASN A 185 -9.61 14.75 23.45
CA ASN A 185 -8.24 14.43 23.89
C ASN A 185 -8.01 13.00 24.41
N ASP A 186 -8.97 12.09 24.19
CA ASP A 186 -8.75 10.66 24.39
C ASP A 186 -7.84 10.10 23.29
N GLU A 187 -7.13 9.03 23.64
CA GLU A 187 -6.24 8.31 22.72
C GLU A 187 -7.03 7.24 21.95
N TYR A 188 -6.97 7.31 20.63
CA TYR A 188 -7.62 6.37 19.72
C TYR A 188 -6.57 5.61 18.89
N ARG A 189 -6.86 4.34 18.62
CA ARG A 189 -6.14 3.47 17.69
C ARG A 189 -7.14 2.79 16.78
N PHE A 190 -6.76 2.64 15.52
CA PHE A 190 -7.59 1.99 14.51
C PHE A 190 -6.86 0.78 13.95
N LYS A 191 -7.56 -0.35 13.85
CA LYS A 191 -7.09 -1.54 13.16
C LYS A 191 -7.71 -1.57 11.76
N LEU A 192 -6.87 -1.54 10.74
CA LEU A 192 -7.24 -1.77 9.36
C LEU A 192 -7.04 -3.25 9.03
N ILE A 193 -8.06 -3.89 8.45
CA ILE A 193 -8.02 -5.25 7.90
C ILE A 193 -8.33 -5.13 6.41
N PHE A 194 -7.45 -5.64 5.56
CA PHE A 194 -7.52 -5.50 4.11
C PHE A 194 -7.40 -6.87 3.46
N ILE A 195 -8.47 -7.31 2.79
CA ILE A 195 -8.60 -8.64 2.21
C ILE A 195 -8.62 -8.51 0.69
N LEU A 196 -7.73 -9.24 0.03
CA LEU A 196 -7.65 -9.32 -1.43
C LEU A 196 -8.60 -10.38 -1.98
N LYS A 197 -9.00 -10.26 -3.25
CA LYS A 197 -9.75 -11.32 -3.95
C LYS A 197 -9.00 -12.66 -4.05
N SER A 198 -7.68 -12.68 -3.81
CA SER A 198 -6.88 -13.90 -3.68
C SER A 198 -7.15 -14.64 -2.36
N GLY A 199 -7.82 -14.01 -1.39
CA GLY A 199 -7.99 -14.49 -0.01
C GLY A 199 -6.84 -14.10 0.92
N GLU A 200 -5.81 -13.40 0.42
CA GLU A 200 -4.75 -12.87 1.26
C GLU A 200 -5.26 -11.71 2.12
N GLU A 201 -4.87 -11.73 3.39
CA GLU A 201 -5.30 -10.77 4.39
C GLU A 201 -4.08 -10.02 4.95
N PHE A 202 -4.23 -8.71 5.07
CA PHE A 202 -3.25 -7.83 5.68
C PHE A 202 -3.90 -7.01 6.78
N GLU A 203 -3.22 -6.92 7.93
CA GLU A 203 -3.71 -6.15 9.07
C GLU A 203 -2.67 -5.14 9.54
N LYS A 204 -3.13 -3.98 10.00
CA LYS A 204 -2.27 -3.00 10.67
C LYS A 204 -3.04 -2.21 11.71
N ILE A 205 -2.39 -1.98 12.85
CA ILE A 205 -2.87 -1.06 13.89
C ILE A 205 -2.15 0.27 13.70
N SER A 206 -2.91 1.37 13.73
CA SER A 206 -2.37 2.72 13.68
C SER A 206 -1.55 3.03 14.94
N GLU A 207 -0.62 3.97 14.80
CA GLU A 207 -0.09 4.65 15.98
C GLU A 207 -1.23 5.37 16.73
N PRO A 208 -1.10 5.56 18.05
CA PRO A 208 -2.09 6.30 18.82
C PRO A 208 -2.24 7.75 18.33
N VAL A 209 -3.46 8.27 18.40
CA VAL A 209 -3.77 9.68 18.10
C VAL A 209 -4.71 10.24 19.15
N ARG A 210 -4.49 11.49 19.57
CA ARG A 210 -5.41 12.22 20.44
C ARG A 210 -6.36 13.05 19.60
N LEU A 211 -7.64 12.71 19.60
CA LEU A 211 -8.64 13.40 18.79
C LEU A 211 -9.48 14.37 19.63
N THR A 212 -9.75 15.54 19.08
CA THR A 212 -10.56 16.59 19.69
C THR A 212 -11.76 16.89 18.80
N LYS A 213 -12.93 17.17 19.41
CA LYS A 213 -14.15 17.59 18.69
C LYS A 213 -14.02 18.95 18.02
#